data_AF-A5JSE0-F1
#
_entry.id   AF-A5JSE0-F1
#
_cell.length_a   1.000
_cell.length_b   1.000
_cell.length_c   1.000
_cell.angle_alpha   90.00
_cell.angle_beta   90.00
_cell.angle_gamma   90.00
#
_symmetry.space_group_name_H-M   'P 1'
#
loop_
_entity.id
_entity.type
_entity.pdbx_description
1 polymer ?
#
loop_
_entity_poly.entity_id
_entity_poly.type
_entity_poly.pdbx_seq_one_letter_code
_entity_poly.pdbx_strand_id
1 'polypeptide(L)'
;LFELMERKQSNLSVAVDVTTKKELIAIADAVGPFVCVLKTHIDIVEDFDHDLVQQLETLAKKHDFLIFEDRKFADIGNTVKHQYANGIYKIASWSHITNAHTVPGEGIIKGLGEVGLPLGRGLLLLAEMSSKG
;
A
#
# COMPACT_ATOMS: atom_id res chain seq x y z
N LEU A 1 9.77 6.84 -6.84
CA LEU A 1 10.28 6.59 -5.46
C LEU A 1 11.71 7.11 -5.28
N PHE A 2 12.69 6.67 -6.06
CA PHE A 2 14.09 7.07 -5.82
C PHE A 2 14.34 8.58 -5.98
N GLU A 3 13.80 9.21 -7.02
CA GLU A 3 13.87 10.68 -7.16
C GLU A 3 13.19 11.42 -6.01
N LEU A 4 12.10 10.84 -5.48
CA LEU A 4 11.41 11.38 -4.32
C LEU A 4 12.30 11.35 -3.08
N MET A 5 12.94 10.20 -2.83
CA MET A 5 13.85 10.02 -1.70
C MET A 5 15.00 11.02 -1.77
N GLU A 6 15.55 11.23 -2.97
CA GLU A 6 16.60 12.22 -3.23
C GLU A 6 16.10 13.65 -2.96
N ARG A 7 14.95 14.06 -3.54
CA ARG A 7 14.41 15.41 -3.32
C ARG A 7 14.09 15.70 -1.86
N LYS A 8 13.58 14.72 -1.12
CA LYS A 8 13.19 14.87 0.29
C LYS A 8 14.31 14.55 1.28
N GLN A 9 15.45 14.05 0.79
CA GLN A 9 16.54 13.53 1.62
C GLN A 9 16.01 12.55 2.69
N SER A 10 15.07 11.68 2.28
CA SER A 10 14.41 10.73 3.17
C SER A 10 14.26 9.37 2.50
N ASN A 11 14.74 8.34 3.19
CA ASN A 11 14.49 6.93 2.88
C ASN A 11 13.52 6.28 3.88
N LEU A 12 12.83 7.08 4.69
CA LEU A 12 11.95 6.60 5.74
C LEU A 12 10.59 6.18 5.16
N SER A 13 10.18 4.95 5.47
CA SER A 13 8.81 4.47 5.36
C SER A 13 8.18 4.40 6.74
N VAL A 14 7.01 5.00 6.94
CA VAL A 14 6.26 4.90 8.22
C VAL A 14 5.10 3.93 8.07
N ALA A 15 4.99 3.00 9.01
CA ALA A 15 3.82 2.14 9.20
C ALA A 15 2.81 2.84 10.10
N VAL A 16 1.61 3.12 9.59
CA VAL A 16 0.54 3.78 10.34
C VAL A 16 -0.56 2.76 10.65
N ASP A 17 -0.26 1.89 11.61
CA ASP A 17 -1.13 0.79 12.01
C ASP A 17 -2.11 1.24 13.11
N VAL A 18 -3.12 2.04 12.71
CA VAL A 18 -4.20 2.55 13.57
C VAL A 18 -5.56 2.10 13.04
N THR A 19 -6.57 2.08 13.90
CA THR A 19 -7.89 1.51 13.57
C THR A 19 -8.94 2.53 13.19
N THR A 20 -8.62 3.84 13.22
CA THR A 20 -9.57 4.91 12.86
C THR A 20 -9.07 5.77 11.72
N LYS A 21 -9.97 6.16 10.82
CA LYS A 21 -9.74 7.10 9.72
C LYS A 21 -9.13 8.41 10.21
N LYS A 22 -9.64 8.94 11.33
CA LYS A 22 -9.18 10.21 11.90
C LYS A 22 -7.69 10.16 12.29
N GLU A 23 -7.27 9.11 12.99
CA GLU A 23 -5.87 8.95 13.40
C GLU A 23 -4.96 8.71 12.20
N LEU A 24 -5.39 7.89 11.24
CA LEU A 24 -4.62 7.60 10.04
C LEU A 24 -4.32 8.88 9.25
N ILE A 25 -5.33 9.73 9.03
CA ILE A 25 -5.16 11.02 8.34
C ILE A 25 -4.30 11.99 9.15
N ALA A 26 -4.51 12.09 10.47
CA ALA A 26 -3.72 12.98 11.32
C ALA A 26 -2.23 12.62 11.31
N ILE A 27 -1.90 11.33 11.42
CA ILE A 27 -0.51 10.85 11.36
C ILE A 27 0.05 11.07 9.96
N ALA A 28 -0.70 10.72 8.90
CA ALA A 28 -0.27 10.90 7.51
C ALA A 28 0.09 12.36 7.19
N ASP A 29 -0.70 13.34 7.64
CA ASP A 29 -0.42 14.76 7.43
C ASP A 29 0.81 15.22 8.24
N ALA A 30 0.96 14.73 9.48
CA ALA A 30 2.07 15.10 10.35
C ALA A 30 3.42 14.53 9.88
N VAL A 31 3.47 13.26 9.46
CA VAL A 31 4.70 12.61 9.00
C VAL A 31 5.00 12.85 7.53
N GLY A 32 3.98 13.24 6.75
CA GLY A 32 4.04 13.43 5.30
C GLY A 32 5.31 14.12 4.80
N PRO A 33 5.71 15.29 5.32
CA PRO A 33 6.92 16.00 4.87
C PRO A 33 8.23 15.22 5.01
N PHE A 34 8.28 14.20 5.88
CA PHE A 34 9.51 13.51 6.28
C PHE A 34 9.64 12.08 5.73
N VAL A 35 8.63 11.55 5.06
CA VAL A 35 8.59 10.15 4.59
C VAL A 35 8.61 10.05 3.07
N CYS A 36 9.20 8.99 2.53
CA CYS A 36 9.07 8.66 1.11
C CYS A 36 7.90 7.68 0.84
N VAL A 37 7.54 6.88 1.84
CA VAL A 37 6.45 5.90 1.78
C VAL A 37 5.63 5.96 3.07
N LEU A 38 4.31 5.92 2.92
CA LEU A 38 3.37 5.67 4.00
C LEU A 38 2.74 4.30 3.80
N LYS A 39 2.95 3.40 4.75
CA LYS A 39 2.45 2.04 4.74
C LYS A 39 1.16 1.93 5.54
N THR A 40 0.12 1.35 4.95
CA THR A 40 -1.20 1.14 5.54
C THR A 40 -1.47 -0.36 5.76
N HIS A 41 -2.38 -0.65 6.69
CA HIS A 41 -3.21 -1.85 6.71
C HIS A 41 -4.65 -1.37 6.66
N ILE A 42 -5.24 -1.27 5.47
CA ILE A 42 -6.57 -0.66 5.34
C ILE A 42 -7.68 -1.52 5.96
N ASP A 43 -7.40 -2.82 6.12
CA ASP A 43 -8.31 -3.84 6.63
C ASP A 43 -8.50 -3.80 8.15
N ILE A 44 -7.67 -3.07 8.89
CA ILE A 44 -7.85 -2.84 10.33
C ILE A 44 -8.58 -1.52 10.66
N VAL A 45 -8.91 -0.71 9.66
CA VAL A 45 -9.62 0.56 9.86
C VAL A 45 -11.12 0.31 9.95
N GLU A 46 -11.71 0.55 11.13
CA GLU A 46 -13.09 0.19 11.47
C GLU A 46 -14.12 1.05 10.76
N ASP A 47 -13.79 2.33 10.53
CA ASP A 47 -14.65 3.34 9.90
C ASP A 47 -14.22 3.64 8.45
N PHE A 48 -13.74 2.62 7.72
CA PHE A 48 -13.34 2.75 6.32
C PHE A 48 -14.49 3.22 5.42
N ASP A 49 -14.20 4.23 4.60
CA ASP A 49 -15.00 4.62 3.45
C ASP A 49 -14.06 5.07 2.30
N HIS A 50 -14.63 5.34 1.13
CA HIS A 50 -13.83 5.83 -0.01
C HIS A 50 -13.38 7.30 0.15
N ASP A 51 -13.93 8.05 1.11
CA ASP A 51 -13.46 9.41 1.42
C ASP A 51 -12.10 9.36 2.15
N LEU A 52 -11.84 8.35 3.00
CA LEU A 52 -10.51 8.09 3.55
C LEU A 52 -9.46 7.95 2.45
N VAL A 53 -9.77 7.17 1.41
CA VAL A 53 -8.86 6.98 0.26
C VAL A 53 -8.57 8.31 -0.44
N GLN A 54 -9.60 9.12 -0.69
CA GLN A 54 -9.44 10.44 -1.32
C GLN A 54 -8.58 11.39 -0.49
N GLN A 55 -8.75 11.38 0.84
CA GLN A 55 -7.93 12.17 1.76
C GLN A 55 -6.48 11.70 1.77
N LEU A 56 -6.22 10.39 1.80
CA LEU A 56 -4.87 9.84 1.72
C LEU A 56 -4.17 10.19 0.40
N GLU A 57 -4.87 10.08 -0.74
CA GLU A 57 -4.32 10.48 -2.04
C GLU A 57 -4.02 11.99 -2.11
N THR A 58 -4.85 12.80 -1.46
CA THR A 58 -4.64 14.25 -1.35
C THR A 58 -3.38 14.55 -0.53
N LEU A 59 -3.17 13.86 0.60
CA LEU A 59 -1.97 13.99 1.42
C LEU A 59 -0.72 13.49 0.71
N ALA A 60 -0.81 12.36 0.01
CA ALA A 60 0.29 11.81 -0.78
C ALA A 60 0.77 12.79 -1.85
N LYS A 61 -0.16 13.47 -2.54
CA LYS A 61 0.14 14.54 -3.50
C LYS A 61 0.69 15.79 -2.82
N LYS A 62 0.07 16.23 -1.71
CA LYS A 62 0.47 17.43 -0.95
C LYS A 62 1.91 17.34 -0.44
N HIS A 63 2.28 16.19 0.11
CA HIS A 63 3.55 15.98 0.79
C HIS A 63 4.59 15.22 -0.02
N ASP A 64 4.25 14.80 -1.24
CA ASP A 64 5.09 13.99 -2.12
C ASP A 64 5.54 12.70 -1.38
N PHE A 65 4.63 11.73 -1.24
CA PHE A 65 4.97 10.38 -0.76
C PHE A 65 4.16 9.31 -1.50
N LEU A 66 4.67 8.07 -1.51
CA LEU A 66 3.94 6.93 -2.04
C LEU A 66 3.14 6.22 -0.95
N ILE A 67 1.97 5.70 -1.32
CA ILE A 67 1.14 4.88 -0.45
C ILE A 67 1.44 3.40 -0.74
N PHE A 68 1.73 2.63 0.31
CA PHE A 68 1.97 1.19 0.26
C PHE A 68 0.92 0.45 1.10
N GLU A 69 0.06 -0.35 0.48
CA GLU A 69 -0.85 -1.22 1.21
C GLU A 69 -0.18 -2.56 1.52
N ASP A 70 0.08 -2.83 2.80
CA ASP A 70 0.78 -4.01 3.33
C ASP A 70 -0.15 -5.23 3.47
N ARG A 71 -0.85 -5.54 2.37
CA ARG A 71 -1.88 -6.58 2.36
C ARG A 71 -1.32 -7.99 2.49
N LYS A 72 -0.06 -8.21 2.14
CA LYS A 72 0.63 -9.52 2.12
C LYS A 72 -0.19 -10.57 1.37
N PHE A 73 -0.49 -10.32 0.09
CA PHE A 73 -1.24 -11.29 -0.73
C PHE A 73 -0.55 -12.66 -0.73
N ALA A 74 -1.31 -13.75 -0.58
CA ALA A 74 -0.76 -15.11 -0.40
C ALA A 74 -1.66 -16.20 -0.99
N ASP A 75 -2.40 -15.89 -2.05
CA ASP A 75 -3.35 -16.80 -2.70
C ASP A 75 -2.96 -17.06 -4.16
N ILE A 76 -3.70 -17.92 -4.86
CA ILE A 76 -3.51 -18.20 -6.29
C ILE A 76 -3.88 -16.98 -7.16
N GLY A 77 -3.31 -16.93 -8.36
CA GLY A 77 -3.39 -15.77 -9.27
C GLY A 77 -4.80 -15.21 -9.50
N ASN A 78 -5.80 -16.06 -9.75
CA ASN A 78 -7.17 -15.60 -9.99
C ASN A 78 -7.81 -14.97 -8.75
N THR A 79 -7.54 -15.51 -7.57
CA THR A 79 -8.11 -15.00 -6.31
C THR A 79 -7.49 -13.65 -5.95
N VAL A 80 -6.15 -13.53 -6.01
CA VAL A 80 -5.46 -12.27 -5.67
C VAL A 80 -5.83 -11.13 -6.61
N LYS A 81 -6.12 -11.43 -7.88
CA LYS A 81 -6.64 -10.45 -8.84
C LYS A 81 -7.91 -9.78 -8.34
N HIS A 82 -8.88 -10.57 -7.87
CA HIS A 82 -10.13 -10.05 -7.33
C HIS A 82 -9.96 -9.34 -5.99
N GLN A 83 -9.11 -9.89 -5.09
CA GLN A 83 -8.81 -9.24 -3.82
C GLN A 83 -8.12 -7.86 -4.00
N TYR A 84 -7.31 -7.73 -5.06
CA TYR A 84 -6.59 -6.50 -5.36
C TYR A 84 -7.44 -5.47 -6.12
N ALA A 85 -8.25 -5.89 -7.09
CA ALA A 85 -9.05 -5.01 -7.95
C ALA A 85 -10.45 -4.66 -7.38
N ASN A 86 -11.08 -5.59 -6.67
CA ASN A 86 -12.49 -5.52 -6.30
C ASN A 86 -12.66 -5.37 -4.78
N GLY A 87 -13.80 -5.85 -4.27
CA GLY A 87 -14.16 -5.74 -2.87
C GLY A 87 -14.43 -4.31 -2.43
N ILE A 88 -14.49 -4.14 -1.11
CA ILE A 88 -14.73 -2.84 -0.46
C ILE A 88 -13.51 -1.92 -0.66
N TYR A 89 -12.30 -2.48 -0.52
CA TYR A 89 -11.07 -1.68 -0.49
C TYR A 89 -10.54 -1.26 -1.86
N LYS A 90 -10.78 -2.03 -2.92
CA LYS A 90 -10.29 -1.77 -4.29
C LYS A 90 -8.83 -1.34 -4.32
N ILE A 91 -7.95 -2.06 -3.61
CA ILE A 91 -6.58 -1.64 -3.25
C ILE A 91 -5.80 -1.09 -4.46
N ALA A 92 -5.92 -1.74 -5.62
CA ALA A 92 -5.21 -1.33 -6.84
C ALA A 92 -5.58 0.09 -7.33
N SER A 93 -6.75 0.62 -6.97
CA SER A 93 -7.22 1.91 -7.44
C SER A 93 -6.47 3.08 -6.80
N TRP A 94 -5.85 2.90 -5.63
CA TRP A 94 -5.22 3.99 -4.86
C TRP A 94 -3.81 3.67 -4.36
N SER A 95 -3.51 2.40 -4.06
CA SER A 95 -2.21 2.04 -3.51
C SER A 95 -1.14 2.03 -4.60
N HIS A 96 -0.04 2.76 -4.39
CA HIS A 96 1.06 2.84 -5.36
C HIS A 96 1.88 1.56 -5.38
N ILE A 97 2.00 0.91 -4.22
CA ILE A 97 2.78 -0.29 -3.98
C ILE A 97 1.93 -1.27 -3.18
N THR A 98 2.01 -2.56 -3.49
CA THR A 98 1.54 -3.62 -2.57
C THR A 98 2.60 -4.71 -2.44
N ASN A 99 2.36 -5.72 -1.61
CA ASN A 99 3.28 -6.82 -1.41
C ASN A 99 2.59 -8.19 -1.48
N ALA A 100 3.40 -9.21 -1.81
CA ALA A 100 2.94 -10.58 -1.93
C ALA A 100 3.97 -11.57 -1.37
N HIS A 101 3.47 -12.63 -0.74
CA HIS A 101 4.25 -13.82 -0.45
C HIS A 101 4.52 -14.62 -1.72
N THR A 102 5.71 -15.21 -1.80
CA THR A 102 6.11 -16.06 -2.93
C THR A 102 5.68 -17.52 -2.78
N VAL A 103 5.10 -17.90 -1.63
CA VAL A 103 4.68 -19.28 -1.33
C VAL A 103 3.73 -19.91 -2.36
N PRO A 104 2.77 -19.19 -3.00
CA PRO A 104 1.88 -19.79 -3.99
C PRO A 104 2.52 -19.99 -5.37
N GLY A 105 3.79 -19.61 -5.54
CA GLY A 105 4.50 -19.62 -6.83
C GLY A 105 4.20 -18.38 -7.69
N GLU A 106 4.80 -18.32 -8.89
CA GLU A 106 4.76 -17.15 -9.79
C GLU A 106 3.35 -16.72 -10.25
N GLY A 107 2.35 -17.60 -10.13
CA GLY A 107 0.96 -17.31 -10.50
C GLY A 107 0.39 -16.09 -9.76
N ILE A 108 0.82 -15.85 -8.52
CA ILE A 108 0.42 -14.67 -7.74
C ILE A 108 0.91 -13.37 -8.38
N ILE A 109 2.15 -13.36 -8.90
CA ILE A 109 2.77 -12.19 -9.54
C ILE A 109 2.04 -11.89 -10.85
N LYS A 110 1.73 -12.92 -11.63
CA LYS A 110 0.97 -12.79 -12.88
C LYS A 110 -0.43 -12.24 -12.63
N GLY A 111 -1.15 -12.81 -11.64
CA GLY A 111 -2.50 -12.38 -11.28
C GLY A 111 -2.57 -10.93 -10.78
N LEU A 112 -1.64 -10.52 -9.91
CA LEU A 112 -1.54 -9.12 -9.47
C LEU A 112 -1.10 -8.20 -10.61
N GLY A 113 -0.20 -8.66 -11.48
CA GLY A 113 0.30 -7.92 -12.64
C GLY A 113 -0.79 -7.58 -13.67
N GLU A 114 -1.76 -8.48 -13.89
CA GLU A 114 -2.93 -8.21 -14.77
C GLU A 114 -3.74 -6.98 -14.35
N VAL A 115 -3.74 -6.63 -13.06
CA VAL A 115 -4.44 -5.48 -12.51
C VAL A 115 -3.50 -4.30 -12.30
N GLY A 116 -2.31 -4.55 -11.75
CA GLY A 116 -1.37 -3.52 -11.33
C GLY A 116 -0.65 -2.84 -12.50
N LEU A 117 -0.28 -3.59 -13.55
CA LEU A 117 0.49 -3.03 -14.68
C LEU A 117 -0.30 -1.96 -15.46
N PRO A 118 -1.58 -2.17 -15.84
CA PRO A 118 -2.37 -1.12 -16.50
C PRO A 118 -2.54 0.15 -15.65
N LEU A 119 -2.43 0.04 -14.33
CA LEU A 119 -2.57 1.13 -13.37
C LEU A 119 -1.21 1.72 -12.91
N GLY A 120 -0.10 1.24 -13.47
CA GLY A 120 1.25 1.71 -13.10
C GLY A 120 1.64 1.41 -11.65
N ARG A 121 1.18 0.28 -11.09
CA ARG A 121 1.43 -0.09 -9.68
C ARG A 121 2.68 -0.95 -9.52
N GLY A 122 3.34 -0.78 -8.36
CA GLY A 122 4.50 -1.57 -7.95
C GLY A 122 4.12 -2.78 -7.07
N LEU A 123 4.94 -3.83 -7.13
CA LEU A 123 4.82 -5.02 -6.29
C LEU A 123 6.15 -5.30 -5.59
N LEU A 124 6.12 -5.49 -4.26
CA LEU A 124 7.24 -5.98 -3.46
C LEU A 124 7.04 -7.46 -3.13
N LEU A 125 8.07 -8.27 -3.34
CA LEU A 125 8.04 -9.68 -2.96
C LEU A 125 8.63 -9.85 -1.56
N LEU A 126 7.91 -10.56 -0.70
CA LEU A 126 8.37 -10.89 0.64
C LEU A 126 9.39 -12.02 0.57
N ALA A 127 10.68 -11.66 0.55
CA ALA A 127 11.79 -12.62 0.54
C ALA A 127 12.11 -13.16 1.94
N GLU A 128 12.01 -12.30 2.96
CA GLU A 128 12.28 -12.62 4.36
C GLU A 128 11.23 -11.92 5.25
N MET A 129 11.05 -12.44 6.46
CA MET A 129 10.16 -11.87 7.48
C MET A 129 10.94 -11.59 8.75
N SER A 130 10.60 -10.50 9.44
CA SER A 130 11.25 -10.09 10.69
C SER A 130 10.69 -10.79 11.93
N SER A 131 9.57 -11.51 11.79
CA SER A 131 8.97 -12.28 12.88
C SER A 131 9.86 -13.45 13.30
N LYS A 132 9.74 -13.87 14.55
CA LYS A 132 10.41 -15.08 15.04
C LYS A 132 9.70 -16.33 14.49
N GLY A 133 10.43 -17.20 13.79
CA GLY A 133 9.94 -18.48 13.24
C GLY A 133 9.49 -18.37 11.79
#